data_AF-A0A0N4WDV6-F1
#
_entry.id   AF-A0A0N4WDV6-F1
#
_cell.length_a   1.000
_cell.length_b   1.000
_cell.length_c   1.000
_cell.angle_alpha   90.00
_cell.angle_beta   90.00
_cell.angle_gamma   90.00
#
_symmetry.space_group_name_H-M   'P 1'
#
loop_
_entity.id
_entity.type
_entity.pdbx_description
1 polymer ?
#
loop_
_entity_poly.entity_id
_entity_poly.type
_entity_poly.pdbx_seq_one_letter_code
_entity_poly.pdbx_strand_id
1 'polypeptide(L)'
;MYDDSHYESCLSEASEFHMPPQLRPLFSSLLCFCSVSEPVQLWDKFKRVLAEDYIHRKSGEEEGVLWAYYDIMDRVCGANLMSLISPPSRERPTQLNEEEFAEDEHIACGRRLMDQRNVHQNAAADSILSSVDDDSNQHFFVDGPRSGGKTFLYVALYNTLLGMRNNVIRVAWTGLAAKLLPS
;
A
#
# COMPACT_ATOMS: atom_id res chain seq x y z
N MET A 1 -8.46 35.89 15.32
CA MET A 1 -9.14 34.59 15.49
C MET A 1 -9.21 33.98 14.12
N TYR A 2 -8.30 33.06 13.81
CA TYR A 2 -8.44 32.21 12.63
C TYR A 2 -9.44 31.13 13.05
N ASP A 3 -10.60 31.10 12.40
CA ASP A 3 -11.61 30.07 12.63
C ASP A 3 -11.38 28.96 11.60
N ASP A 4 -11.13 27.74 12.09
CA ASP A 4 -10.89 26.56 11.25
C ASP A 4 -12.20 26.02 10.64
N SER A 5 -13.35 26.66 10.90
CA SER A 5 -14.68 26.26 10.40
C SER A 5 -14.76 26.08 8.89
N HIS A 6 -13.97 26.83 8.10
CA HIS A 6 -13.92 26.65 6.66
C HIS A 6 -13.23 25.33 6.26
N TYR A 7 -12.20 24.90 7.00
CA TYR A 7 -11.53 23.62 6.76
C TYR A 7 -12.45 22.45 7.11
N GLU A 8 -13.20 22.58 8.21
CA GLU A 8 -14.22 21.61 8.58
C GLU A 8 -15.32 21.50 7.51
N SER A 9 -15.86 22.63 7.05
CA SER A 9 -16.90 22.65 6.02
C SER A 9 -16.40 22.01 4.72
N CYS A 10 -15.17 22.33 4.31
CA CYS A 10 -14.53 21.74 3.14
C CYS A 10 -14.38 20.22 3.25
N LEU A 11 -13.89 19.71 4.39
CA LEU A 11 -13.73 18.28 4.62
C LEU A 11 -15.07 17.56 4.73
N SER A 12 -16.09 18.19 5.34
CA SER A 12 -17.44 17.66 5.40
C SER A 12 -18.05 17.52 4.00
N GLU A 13 -17.98 18.56 3.17
CA GLU A 13 -18.46 18.49 1.79
C GLU A 13 -17.68 17.41 1.01
N ALA A 14 -16.34 17.42 1.09
CA ALA A 14 -15.52 16.43 0.41
C ALA A 14 -15.88 15.00 0.82
N SER A 15 -16.22 14.77 2.09
CA SER A 15 -16.61 13.45 2.61
C SER A 15 -17.92 12.92 2.06
N GLU A 16 -18.79 13.77 1.52
CA GLU A 16 -20.02 13.34 0.86
C GLU A 16 -19.78 12.81 -0.57
N PHE A 17 -18.69 13.24 -1.22
CA PHE A 17 -18.43 12.95 -2.64
C PHE A 17 -17.21 12.05 -2.88
N HIS A 18 -16.25 11.99 -1.95
CA HIS A 18 -14.97 11.31 -2.15
C HIS A 18 -14.81 10.12 -1.22
N MET A 19 -14.11 9.09 -1.71
CA MET A 19 -13.71 7.96 -0.89
C MET A 19 -12.48 8.31 -0.03
N PRO A 20 -12.23 7.58 1.07
CA PRO A 20 -11.15 7.87 2.01
C PRO A 20 -9.74 8.04 1.38
N PRO A 21 -9.32 7.25 0.36
CA PRO A 21 -8.04 7.44 -0.31
C PRO A 21 -7.84 8.81 -0.96
N GLN A 22 -8.91 9.42 -1.44
CA GLN A 22 -8.89 10.75 -2.07
C GLN A 22 -8.97 11.87 -1.03
N LEU A 23 -9.57 11.61 0.15
CA LEU A 23 -9.65 12.55 1.26
C LEU A 23 -8.32 12.70 2.01
N ARG A 24 -7.53 11.63 2.14
CA ARG A 24 -6.23 11.65 2.84
C ARG A 24 -5.24 12.69 2.26
N PRO A 25 -5.05 12.81 0.93
CA PRO A 25 -4.26 13.88 0.32
C PRO A 25 -4.81 15.30 0.58
N LEU A 26 -6.13 15.48 0.61
CA LEU A 26 -6.75 16.77 0.92
C LEU A 26 -6.42 17.17 2.37
N PHE A 27 -6.61 16.24 3.31
CA PHE A 27 -6.28 16.46 4.72
C PHE A 27 -4.79 16.76 4.91
N SER A 28 -3.90 16.00 4.24
CA SER A 28 -2.45 16.26 4.23
C SER A 28 -2.11 17.66 3.70
N SER A 29 -2.77 18.09 2.63
CA SER A 29 -2.57 19.41 2.02
C SER A 29 -3.00 20.55 2.96
N LEU A 30 -4.11 20.37 3.69
CA LEU A 30 -4.54 21.32 4.72
C LEU A 30 -3.47 21.44 5.81
N LEU A 31 -2.93 20.33 6.31
CA LEU A 31 -1.89 20.37 7.34
C LEU A 31 -0.56 20.96 6.85
N CYS A 32 -0.20 20.78 5.58
CA CYS A 32 1.06 21.30 5.03
C CYS A 32 0.99 22.79 4.68
N PHE A 33 -0.12 23.23 4.09
CA PHE A 33 -0.19 24.52 3.41
C PHE A 33 -1.17 25.50 4.07
N CYS A 34 -2.01 25.03 4.99
CA CYS A 34 -2.92 25.89 5.74
C CYS A 34 -2.44 26.05 7.18
N SER A 35 -2.68 27.22 7.76
CA SER A 35 -2.44 27.49 9.17
C SER A 35 -3.58 26.95 10.02
N VAL A 36 -3.72 25.62 10.06
CA VAL A 36 -4.71 24.95 10.92
C VAL A 36 -4.35 25.21 12.37
N SER A 37 -5.25 25.87 13.09
CA SER A 37 -5.03 26.29 14.48
C SER A 37 -5.19 25.10 15.45
N GLU A 38 -6.13 24.20 15.15
CA GLU A 38 -6.50 23.07 16.00
C GLU A 38 -6.41 21.72 15.26
N PRO A 39 -5.21 21.28 14.84
CA PRO A 39 -5.02 20.09 14.01
C PRO A 39 -5.49 18.80 14.69
N VAL A 40 -5.40 18.72 16.02
CA VAL A 40 -5.87 17.55 16.81
C VAL A 40 -7.40 17.45 16.77
N GLN A 41 -8.11 18.57 16.93
CA GLN A 41 -9.57 18.58 16.89
C GLN A 41 -10.08 18.20 15.49
N LEU A 42 -9.42 18.73 14.46
CA LEU A 42 -9.72 18.39 13.07
C LEU A 42 -9.49 16.90 12.79
N TRP A 43 -8.38 16.33 13.28
CA TRP A 43 -8.12 14.90 13.19
C TRP A 43 -9.18 14.06 13.90
N ASP A 44 -9.50 14.37 15.15
CA ASP A 44 -10.47 13.59 15.93
C ASP A 44 -11.86 13.56 15.28
N LYS A 45 -12.24 14.64 14.59
CA LYS A 45 -13.49 14.75 13.85
C LYS A 45 -13.52 13.89 12.58
N PHE A 46 -12.41 13.83 11.84
CA PHE A 46 -12.38 13.20 10.50
C PHE A 46 -11.66 11.85 10.44
N LYS A 47 -10.91 11.43 11.47
CA LYS A 47 -10.08 10.20 11.46
C LYS A 47 -10.85 8.95 11.05
N ARG A 48 -12.12 8.82 11.48
CA ARG A 48 -12.96 7.66 11.15
C ARG A 48 -13.35 7.63 9.67
N VAL A 49 -13.62 8.81 9.09
CA VAL A 49 -13.92 8.95 7.65
C VAL A 49 -12.67 8.71 6.82
N LEU A 50 -11.53 9.27 7.24
CA LEU A 50 -10.23 9.09 6.57
C LEU A 50 -9.73 7.64 6.59
N ALA A 51 -10.22 6.85 7.54
CA ALA A 51 -9.84 5.47 7.76
C ALA A 51 -10.88 4.46 7.27
N GLU A 52 -12.05 4.88 6.78
CA GLU A 52 -13.18 3.98 6.51
C GLU A 52 -12.80 2.81 5.58
N ASP A 53 -11.98 3.05 4.57
CA ASP A 53 -11.47 2.01 3.67
C ASP A 53 -10.57 1.00 4.38
N TYR A 54 -9.72 1.46 5.30
CA TYR A 54 -8.92 0.57 6.14
C TYR A 54 -9.77 -0.15 7.19
N ILE A 55 -10.77 0.49 7.78
CA ILE A 55 -11.69 -0.14 8.75
C ILE A 55 -12.51 -1.24 8.08
N HIS A 56 -12.90 -1.07 6.81
CA HIS A 56 -13.59 -2.13 6.07
C HIS A 56 -12.67 -3.27 5.65
N ARG A 57 -11.40 -2.98 5.32
CA ARG A 57 -10.41 -3.98 4.89
C ARG A 57 -9.73 -4.70 6.06
N LYS A 58 -9.67 -4.08 7.24
CA LYS A 58 -8.94 -4.55 8.42
C LYS A 58 -9.89 -4.76 9.59
N SER A 59 -9.56 -5.69 10.48
CA SER A 59 -10.46 -6.16 11.54
C SER A 59 -10.55 -5.20 12.75
N GLY A 60 -10.74 -3.89 12.55
CA GLY A 60 -10.98 -2.96 13.66
C GLY A 60 -10.83 -1.47 13.33
N GLU A 61 -11.54 -0.63 14.08
CA GLU A 61 -11.47 0.83 13.98
C GLU A 61 -10.07 1.37 14.35
N GLU A 62 -9.50 0.85 15.44
CA GLU A 62 -8.18 1.28 15.92
C GLU A 62 -7.08 1.03 14.88
N GLU A 63 -7.09 -0.16 14.28
CA GLU A 63 -6.15 -0.53 13.22
C GLU A 63 -6.35 0.36 11.99
N GLY A 64 -7.60 0.54 11.54
CA GLY A 64 -7.88 1.39 10.38
C GLY A 64 -7.43 2.83 10.56
N VAL A 65 -7.67 3.42 11.73
CA VAL A 65 -7.22 4.78 12.08
C VAL A 65 -5.69 4.87 12.11
N LEU A 66 -5.02 3.83 12.62
CA LEU A 66 -3.56 3.74 12.61
C LEU A 66 -3.01 3.75 11.17
N TRP A 67 -3.60 2.98 10.26
CA TRP A 67 -3.24 2.96 8.84
C TRP A 67 -3.44 4.33 8.18
N ALA A 68 -4.60 4.94 8.37
CA ALA A 68 -4.88 6.26 7.81
C ALA A 68 -3.89 7.34 8.31
N TYR A 69 -3.50 7.27 9.59
CA TYR A 69 -2.52 8.19 10.16
C TYR A 69 -1.17 8.09 9.45
N TYR A 70 -0.63 6.88 9.31
CA TYR A 70 0.69 6.67 8.68
C TYR A 70 0.66 6.96 7.18
N ASP A 71 -0.46 6.69 6.52
CA ASP A 71 -0.68 7.03 5.12
C ASP A 71 -0.65 8.56 4.90
N ILE A 72 -1.32 9.33 5.76
CA ILE A 72 -1.27 10.79 5.74
C ILE A 72 0.15 11.26 6.05
N MET A 73 0.80 10.66 7.06
CA MET A 73 2.17 11.00 7.46
C MET A 73 3.17 10.90 6.31
N ASP A 74 3.05 9.85 5.48
CA ASP A 74 3.92 9.65 4.32
C ASP A 74 3.66 10.70 3.21
N ARG A 75 2.50 11.34 3.21
CA ARG A 75 2.09 12.37 2.22
C ARG A 75 2.41 13.79 2.68
N VAL A 76 2.56 14.03 3.98
CA VAL A 76 2.90 15.33 4.55
C VAL A 76 4.36 15.65 4.21
N CYS A 77 4.56 16.50 3.21
CA CYS A 77 5.89 16.90 2.76
C CYS A 77 6.48 17.96 3.72
N GLY A 78 7.48 17.58 4.52
CA GLY A 78 8.30 18.52 5.29
C GLY A 78 7.69 19.07 6.58
N ALA A 79 6.39 18.86 6.82
CA ALA A 79 5.79 19.08 8.14
C ALA A 79 5.89 17.80 8.98
N ASN A 80 6.29 17.95 10.25
CA ASN A 80 6.32 16.81 11.17
C ASN A 80 4.89 16.56 11.67
N LEU A 81 4.14 15.64 11.03
CA LEU A 81 2.79 15.30 11.49
C LEU A 81 2.77 14.93 12.98
N MET A 82 3.80 14.24 13.49
CA MET A 82 3.90 13.88 14.91
C MET A 82 4.04 15.10 15.84
N SER A 83 4.44 16.26 15.31
CA SER A 83 4.45 17.52 16.07
C SER A 83 3.08 18.20 16.12
N LEU A 84 2.17 17.85 15.20
CA LEU A 84 0.82 18.42 15.10
C LEU A 84 -0.22 17.50 15.74
N ILE A 85 -0.11 16.19 15.50
CA ILE A 85 -1.04 15.15 15.94
C ILE A 85 -0.23 13.95 16.41
N SER A 86 -0.40 13.55 17.67
CA SER A 86 0.28 12.39 18.23
C SER A 86 -0.14 11.09 17.51
N PRO A 87 0.79 10.18 17.22
CA PRO A 87 0.45 8.91 16.60
C PRO A 87 -0.44 8.06 17.53
N PRO A 88 -1.46 7.35 17.00
CA PRO A 88 -2.31 6.47 17.80
C PRO A 88 -1.54 5.30 18.44
N SER A 89 -0.46 4.83 17.80
CA SER A 89 0.47 3.84 18.34
C SER A 89 1.91 4.18 17.95
N ARG A 90 2.87 3.81 18.82
CA ARG A 90 4.32 3.96 18.56
C ARG A 90 4.83 2.98 17.52
N GLU A 91 4.15 1.85 17.37
CA GLU A 91 4.50 0.86 16.37
C GLU A 91 3.84 1.23 15.06
N ARG A 92 4.67 1.64 14.09
CA ARG A 92 4.22 1.84 12.72
C ARG A 92 3.82 0.48 12.15
N PRO A 93 2.61 0.33 11.59
CA PRO A 93 2.24 -0.89 10.91
C PRO A 93 3.28 -1.17 9.83
N THR A 94 3.81 -2.40 9.81
CA THR A 94 4.67 -2.87 8.73
C THR A 94 3.89 -2.71 7.43
N GLN A 95 4.35 -1.80 6.55
CA GLN A 95 3.68 -1.41 5.31
C GLN A 95 2.95 -2.60 4.68
N LEU A 96 1.63 -2.52 4.68
CA LEU A 96 0.81 -3.33 3.82
C LEU A 96 0.92 -2.65 2.48
N ASN A 97 1.49 -3.38 1.54
CA ASN A 97 1.46 -3.02 0.13
C ASN A 97 0.03 -2.59 -0.22
N GLU A 98 -0.12 -1.46 -0.91
CA GLU A 98 -1.42 -0.82 -1.24
C GLU A 98 -2.36 -1.72 -2.06
N GLU A 99 -1.95 -2.94 -2.39
CA GLU A 99 -2.69 -3.96 -3.12
C GLU A 99 -2.42 -5.36 -2.53
N GLU A 100 -2.71 -5.59 -1.25
CA GLU A 100 -2.99 -6.95 -0.81
C GLU A 100 -4.41 -7.28 -1.30
N PHE A 101 -4.48 -7.94 -2.46
CA PHE A 101 -5.64 -8.76 -2.78
C PHE A 101 -5.95 -9.66 -1.57
N ALA A 102 -7.21 -10.04 -1.38
CA ALA A 102 -7.50 -11.06 -0.37
C ALA A 102 -6.61 -12.29 -0.61
N GLU A 103 -6.13 -12.97 0.43
CA GLU A 103 -5.24 -14.15 0.28
C GLU A 103 -5.74 -15.12 -0.80
N ASP A 104 -7.05 -15.36 -0.83
CA ASP A 104 -7.76 -16.18 -1.81
C ASP A 104 -7.61 -15.69 -3.26
N GLU A 105 -7.58 -14.37 -3.47
CA GLU A 105 -7.41 -13.75 -4.78
C GLU A 105 -5.96 -13.87 -5.27
N HIS A 106 -4.95 -13.76 -4.39
CA HIS A 106 -3.56 -14.04 -4.74
C HIS A 106 -3.35 -15.52 -5.10
N ILE A 107 -3.96 -16.45 -4.35
CA ILE A 107 -3.94 -17.88 -4.65
C ILE A 107 -4.55 -18.15 -6.04
N ALA A 108 -5.74 -17.60 -6.30
CA ALA A 108 -6.43 -17.77 -7.58
C ALA A 108 -5.66 -17.16 -8.75
N CYS A 109 -5.13 -15.94 -8.57
CA CYS A 109 -4.35 -15.24 -9.58
C CYS A 109 -3.03 -15.95 -9.86
N GLY A 110 -2.30 -16.34 -8.81
CA GLY A 110 -1.05 -17.09 -8.89
C GLY A 110 -1.22 -18.39 -9.67
N ARG A 111 -2.22 -19.20 -9.32
CA ARG A 111 -2.56 -20.44 -10.06
C ARG A 111 -2.80 -20.16 -11.54
N ARG A 112 -3.70 -19.23 -11.86
CA ARG A 112 -4.05 -18.88 -13.24
C ARG A 112 -2.83 -18.44 -14.06
N LEU A 113 -1.95 -17.65 -13.46
CA LEU A 113 -0.74 -17.15 -14.14
C LEU A 113 0.31 -18.25 -14.32
N MET A 114 0.47 -19.13 -13.34
CA MET A 114 1.37 -20.28 -13.41
C MET A 114 0.98 -21.20 -14.58
N ASP A 115 -0.32 -21.43 -14.80
CA ASP A 115 -0.85 -22.27 -15.87
C ASP A 115 -0.64 -21.70 -17.29
N GLN A 116 -0.46 -20.38 -17.41
CA GLN A 116 -0.37 -19.68 -18.71
C GLN A 116 1.08 -19.45 -19.18
N ARG A 117 2.07 -19.96 -18.46
CA ARG A 117 3.49 -19.76 -18.76
C ARG A 117 3.99 -20.66 -19.88
N ASN A 118 5.00 -20.16 -20.59
CA ASN A 118 5.76 -20.98 -21.53
C ASN A 118 6.80 -21.87 -20.81
N VAL A 119 7.38 -22.82 -21.55
CA VAL A 119 8.35 -23.81 -21.02
C VAL A 119 9.54 -23.15 -20.32
N HIS A 120 10.07 -22.06 -20.85
CA HIS A 120 11.22 -21.37 -20.25
C HIS A 120 10.84 -20.64 -18.95
N GLN A 121 9.66 -20.02 -18.91
CA GLN A 121 9.14 -19.38 -17.71
C GLN A 121 8.78 -20.40 -16.62
N ASN A 122 8.27 -21.57 -17.00
CA ASN A 122 8.03 -22.67 -16.06
C ASN A 122 9.33 -23.16 -15.44
N ALA A 123 10.34 -23.46 -16.27
CA ALA A 123 11.64 -23.92 -15.76
C ALA A 123 12.27 -22.92 -14.77
N ALA A 124 12.19 -21.62 -15.07
CA ALA A 124 12.67 -20.58 -14.16
C ALA A 124 11.85 -20.51 -12.87
N ALA A 125 10.53 -20.54 -12.97
CA ALA A 125 9.66 -20.46 -11.80
C ALA A 125 9.80 -21.66 -10.88
N ASP A 126 9.83 -22.87 -11.44
CA ASP A 126 9.95 -24.12 -10.68
C ASP A 126 11.25 -24.12 -9.87
N SER A 127 12.36 -23.71 -10.50
CA SER A 127 13.66 -23.59 -9.83
C SER A 127 13.68 -22.55 -8.70
N ILE A 128 12.96 -21.43 -8.88
CA ILE A 128 12.90 -20.37 -7.87
C ILE A 128 12.03 -20.84 -6.70
N LEU A 129 10.83 -21.36 -6.99
CA LEU A 129 9.88 -21.81 -5.97
C LEU A 129 10.42 -23.00 -5.16
N SER A 130 11.06 -23.97 -5.80
CA SER A 130 11.71 -25.07 -5.07
C SER A 130 12.79 -24.56 -4.12
N SER A 131 13.53 -23.53 -4.53
CA SER A 131 14.56 -22.93 -3.67
C SER A 131 14.00 -22.26 -2.41
N VAL A 132 12.77 -21.73 -2.50
CA VAL A 132 12.03 -21.11 -1.41
C VAL A 132 11.49 -22.18 -0.47
N ASP A 133 10.89 -23.25 -1.02
CA ASP A 133 10.39 -24.38 -0.23
C ASP A 133 11.53 -25.09 0.53
N ASP A 134 12.71 -25.19 -0.08
CA ASP A 134 13.90 -25.82 0.51
C ASP A 134 14.70 -24.88 1.45
N ASP A 135 14.30 -23.61 1.59
CA ASP A 135 15.03 -22.55 2.34
C ASP A 135 16.53 -22.47 1.98
N SER A 136 16.83 -22.71 0.70
CA SER A 136 18.21 -22.91 0.21
C SER A 136 18.99 -21.61 -0.01
N ASN A 137 18.40 -20.45 0.27
CA ASN A 137 19.01 -19.12 0.22
C ASN A 137 19.76 -18.83 -1.11
N GLN A 138 19.16 -19.18 -2.24
CA GLN A 138 19.75 -19.00 -3.57
C GLN A 138 19.44 -17.63 -4.18
N HIS A 139 20.32 -17.19 -5.08
CA HIS A 139 20.12 -15.97 -5.88
C HIS A 139 19.92 -16.33 -7.34
N PHE A 140 18.90 -15.73 -7.97
CA PHE A 140 18.57 -15.97 -9.36
C PHE A 140 18.67 -14.68 -10.18
N PHE A 141 19.18 -14.81 -11.40
CA PHE A 141 19.14 -13.75 -12.41
C PHE A 141 18.30 -14.23 -13.58
N VAL A 142 17.20 -13.53 -13.86
CA VAL A 142 16.29 -13.86 -14.96
C VAL A 142 16.61 -12.98 -16.16
N ASP A 143 17.23 -13.58 -17.18
CA ASP A 143 17.49 -12.91 -18.45
C ASP A 143 16.57 -13.42 -19.57
N GLY A 144 16.28 -12.56 -20.53
CA GLY A 144 15.55 -12.94 -21.72
C GLY A 144 15.36 -11.77 -22.69
N PRO A 145 14.70 -11.98 -23.84
CA PRO A 145 14.41 -10.91 -24.78
C PRO A 145 13.46 -9.85 -24.18
N ARG A 146 13.44 -8.64 -24.75
CA ARG A 146 12.54 -7.53 -24.32
C ARG A 146 11.06 -7.91 -24.35
N SER A 147 10.66 -8.83 -25.23
CA SER A 147 9.29 -9.38 -25.34
C SER A 147 9.12 -10.74 -24.67
N GLY A 148 10.13 -11.27 -23.96
CA GLY A 148 10.14 -12.63 -23.42
C GLY A 148 9.24 -12.88 -22.20
N GLY A 149 8.32 -11.96 -21.89
CA GLY A 149 7.37 -12.14 -20.79
C GLY A 149 8.00 -12.17 -19.39
N LYS A 150 9.14 -11.49 -19.16
CA LYS A 150 9.77 -11.41 -17.83
C LYS A 150 8.83 -10.78 -16.79
N THR A 151 8.13 -9.72 -17.17
CA THR A 151 7.09 -9.10 -16.34
C THR A 151 6.01 -10.10 -15.97
N PHE A 152 5.57 -10.93 -16.92
CA PHE A 152 4.57 -11.97 -16.65
C PHE A 152 5.07 -12.98 -15.61
N LEU A 153 6.34 -13.40 -15.72
CA LEU A 153 6.96 -14.28 -14.74
C LEU A 153 7.04 -13.63 -13.35
N TYR A 154 7.42 -12.35 -13.25
CA TYR A 154 7.46 -11.62 -11.98
C TYR A 154 6.08 -11.51 -11.33
N VAL A 155 5.04 -11.21 -12.11
CA VAL A 155 3.66 -11.13 -11.61
C VAL A 155 3.17 -12.52 -11.16
N ALA A 156 3.50 -13.59 -11.88
CA ALA A 156 3.16 -14.95 -11.48
C ALA A 156 3.83 -15.34 -10.15
N LEU A 157 5.15 -15.14 -10.04
CA LEU A 157 5.91 -15.44 -8.82
C LEU A 157 5.42 -14.63 -7.62
N TYR A 158 5.16 -13.34 -7.81
CA TYR A 158 4.64 -12.47 -6.75
C TYR A 158 3.32 -12.99 -6.18
N ASN A 159 2.32 -13.24 -7.05
CA ASN A 159 1.02 -13.72 -6.58
C ASN A 159 1.09 -15.10 -5.93
N THR A 160 1.92 -16.00 -6.46
CA THR A 160 2.10 -17.32 -5.86
C THR A 160 2.79 -17.26 -4.51
N LEU A 161 3.86 -16.48 -4.37
CA LEU A 161 4.59 -16.36 -3.09
C LEU A 161 3.74 -15.69 -2.02
N LEU A 162 2.95 -14.66 -2.37
CA LEU A 162 1.99 -14.07 -1.44
C LEU A 162 0.87 -15.05 -1.05
N GLY A 163 0.34 -15.81 -2.01
CA GLY A 163 -0.64 -16.88 -1.73
C GLY A 163 -0.09 -18.01 -0.85
N MET A 164 1.24 -18.17 -0.82
CA MET A 164 1.96 -19.07 0.10
C MET A 164 2.31 -18.41 1.45
N ARG A 165 1.86 -17.17 1.68
CA ARG A 165 2.17 -16.35 2.87
C ARG A 165 3.65 -16.01 3.07
N ASN A 166 4.42 -15.95 1.98
CA ASN A 166 5.79 -15.45 2.03
C ASN A 166 5.82 -13.92 1.98
N ASN A 167 6.80 -13.30 2.63
CA ASN A 167 7.03 -11.87 2.51
C ASN A 167 7.85 -11.57 1.24
N VAL A 168 7.30 -10.75 0.35
CA VAL A 168 7.92 -10.41 -0.94
C VAL A 168 8.22 -8.92 -1.01
N ILE A 169 9.50 -8.58 -1.16
CA ILE A 169 9.95 -7.20 -1.36
C ILE A 169 10.21 -6.96 -2.84
N ARG A 170 9.60 -5.91 -3.39
CA ARG A 170 9.75 -5.49 -4.79
C ARG A 170 10.63 -4.25 -4.84
N VAL A 171 11.72 -4.30 -5.60
CA VAL A 171 12.68 -3.19 -5.71
C VAL A 171 12.96 -2.85 -7.16
N ALA A 172 13.01 -1.55 -7.48
CA ALA A 172 13.41 -1.05 -8.78
C ALA A 172 14.33 0.17 -8.63
N TRP A 173 15.34 0.27 -9.50
CA TRP A 173 16.31 1.37 -9.47
C TRP A 173 15.76 2.69 -10.05
N THR A 174 14.70 2.65 -10.86
CA THR A 174 14.09 3.83 -11.47
C THR A 174 12.56 3.79 -11.38
N GLY A 175 11.92 4.96 -11.32
CA GLY A 175 10.46 5.06 -11.30
C GLY A 175 9.78 4.48 -12.55
N LEU A 176 10.47 4.45 -13.70
CA LEU A 176 9.95 3.80 -14.91
C LEU A 176 10.00 2.28 -14.80
N ALA A 177 11.05 1.73 -14.17
CA ALA A 177 11.15 0.30 -13.89
C ALA A 177 10.17 -0.15 -12.80
N ALA A 178 9.85 0.73 -11.84
CA ALA A 178 8.85 0.44 -10.80
C ALA A 178 7.47 0.12 -11.40
N LYS A 179 7.09 0.73 -12.53
CA LYS A 179 5.84 0.43 -13.25
C LYS A 179 5.76 -0.99 -13.81
N LEU A 180 6.89 -1.70 -13.86
CA LEU A 180 6.97 -3.07 -14.37
C LEU A 180 6.96 -4.10 -13.23
N LEU A 181 6.99 -3.65 -11.98
CA LEU A 181 6.77 -4.53 -10.84
C LEU A 181 5.28 -4.83 -10.73
N PRO A 182 4.91 -6.03 -10.24
CA PRO A 182 3.52 -6.32 -9.85
C PRO A 182 3.06 -5.21 -8.91
N SER A 183 1.82 -4.75 -9.03
CA SER A 183 1.22 -3.75 -8.15
C SER A 183 0.63 -4.39 -6.89
#